data_AF-A0A7V9VVN7-F1
#
_entry.id   AF-A0A7V9VVN7-F1
#
_cell.length_a   1.000
_cell.length_b   1.000
_cell.length_c   1.000
_cell.angle_alpha   90.00
_cell.angle_beta   90.00
_cell.angle_gamma   90.00
#
_symmetry.space_group_name_H-M   'P 1'
#
loop_
_entity.id
_entity.type
_entity.pdbx_description
1 polymer ?
#
loop_
_entity_poly.entity_id
_entity_poly.type
_entity_poly.pdbx_seq_one_letter_code
_entity_poly.pdbx_strand_id
1 'polypeptide(L)' 'MPHKPKLSDQDEQLTGERLQRVLAAWGVASRRASEEMIAAGRISVNGAVVSEMGTRVDPVNDEIRVDGR' A
#
# COMPACT_ATOMS: atom_id res chain seq x y z
N MET A 1 38.65 -7.42 -4.91
CA MET A 1 37.38 -8.20 -4.89
C MET A 1 37.10 -8.62 -3.45
N PRO A 2 35.86 -8.74 -2.95
CA PRO A 2 34.51 -8.30 -3.38
C PRO A 2 33.92 -7.28 -2.35
N HIS A 3 32.86 -6.48 -2.54
CA HIS A 3 31.49 -6.83 -2.91
C HIS A 3 30.74 -5.64 -3.54
N LYS A 4 30.21 -5.90 -4.75
CA LYS A 4 28.95 -5.49 -5.39
C LYS A 4 28.44 -4.03 -5.31
N PRO A 5 28.02 -3.45 -6.45
CA PRO A 5 27.19 -2.25 -6.46
C PRO A 5 25.81 -2.62 -5.91
N LYS A 6 25.28 -1.82 -4.97
CA LYS A 6 23.84 -1.79 -4.70
C LYS A 6 23.26 -0.60 -5.43
N LEU A 7 22.93 -0.82 -6.70
CA LEU A 7 21.84 -0.09 -7.32
C LEU A 7 20.57 -0.64 -6.67
N SER A 8 20.12 -0.01 -5.60
CA SER A 8 18.85 -0.23 -4.90
C SER A 8 18.78 0.96 -3.95
N ASP A 9 17.94 1.97 -4.11
CA ASP A 9 16.48 1.93 -4.31
C ASP A 9 16.08 3.24 -5.03
N GLN A 10 16.51 3.41 -6.29
CA GLN A 10 16.34 4.67 -7.04
C GLN A 10 14.92 4.91 -7.60
N ASP A 11 13.89 4.65 -6.81
CA ASP A 11 12.61 5.32 -7.03
C ASP A 11 12.21 5.98 -5.72
N GLU A 12 12.79 7.15 -5.56
CA GLU A 12 12.32 8.20 -4.70
C GLU A 12 10.79 8.16 -4.64
N GLN A 13 10.32 7.91 -3.42
CA GLN A 13 8.97 7.76 -2.92
C GLN A 13 8.17 9.07 -3.08
N LEU A 14 8.17 9.67 -4.27
CA LEU A 14 7.91 11.09 -4.44
C LEU A 14 6.47 11.52 -4.16
N THR A 15 5.49 10.63 -3.94
CA THR A 15 4.14 11.08 -3.51
C THR A 15 3.16 10.00 -2.99
N GLY A 16 3.65 8.91 -2.39
CA GLY A 16 2.81 7.81 -1.88
C GLY A 16 2.12 6.99 -2.98
N GLU A 17 2.01 5.67 -2.76
CA GLU A 17 1.37 4.78 -3.72
C GLU A 17 -0.14 4.68 -3.46
N ARG A 18 -0.95 4.61 -4.51
CA ARG A 18 -2.39 4.45 -4.36
C ARG A 18 -2.69 3.16 -3.61
N LEU A 19 -3.51 3.23 -2.56
CA LEU A 19 -3.87 2.08 -1.73
C LEU A 19 -4.35 0.88 -2.57
N GLN A 20 -5.17 1.10 -3.61
CA GLN A 20 -5.62 0.04 -4.51
C GLN A 20 -4.50 -0.63 -5.33
N ARG A 21 -3.40 0.09 -5.63
CA ARG A 21 -2.24 -0.44 -6.34
C ARG A 21 -1.38 -1.27 -5.39
N VAL A 22 -1.16 -0.76 -4.18
CA VAL A 22 -0.45 -1.50 -3.10
C VAL A 22 -1.17 -2.80 -2.76
N LEU A 23 -2.47 -2.75 -2.51
CA LEU A 23 -3.28 -3.93 -2.19
C LEU A 23 -3.27 -4.97 -3.31
N ALA A 24 -3.31 -4.53 -4.57
CA ALA A 24 -3.21 -5.43 -5.71
C ALA A 24 -1.80 -6.02 -5.86
N ALA A 25 -0.76 -5.23 -5.61
CA ALA A 25 0.64 -5.69 -5.66
C ALA A 25 0.94 -6.72 -4.56
N TRP A 26 0.34 -6.56 -3.38
CA TRP A 26 0.45 -7.51 -2.26
C TRP A 26 -0.49 -8.71 -2.39
N GLY A 27 -1.31 -8.76 -3.44
CA GLY A 27 -2.27 -9.84 -3.66
C GLY A 27 -3.42 -9.87 -2.65
N VAL A 28 -3.61 -8.78 -1.88
CA VAL A 28 -4.69 -8.67 -0.89
C VAL A 28 -6.04 -8.69 -1.58
N ALA A 29 -6.16 -7.97 -2.70
CA ALA A 29 -7.35 -8.00 -3.54
C ALA A 29 -7.15 -7.47 -4.95
N SER A 30 -8.09 -7.82 -5.83
CA SER A 30 -8.20 -7.25 -7.18
C SER A 30 -8.50 -5.75 -7.13
N ARG A 31 -8.12 -4.97 -8.15
CA ARG A 31 -8.39 -3.51 -8.22
C ARG A 31 -9.81 -3.11 -7.79
N ARG A 32 -10.84 -3.82 -8.28
CA ARG A 32 -12.25 -3.56 -7.93
C ARG A 32 -12.59 -3.93 -6.49
N ALA A 33 -12.12 -5.07 -6.01
CA ALA A 33 -12.33 -5.49 -4.63
C ALA A 33 -11.60 -4.57 -3.65
N SER A 34 -10.43 -4.02 -4.02
CA SER A 34 -9.75 -2.98 -3.25
C SER A 34 -10.62 -1.74 -3.09
N GLU A 35 -11.26 -1.25 -4.15
CA GLU A 35 -12.17 -0.10 -4.06
C GLU A 35 -13.38 -0.39 -3.15
N GLU A 36 -13.98 -1.57 -3.27
CA GLU A 36 -15.09 -1.99 -2.39
C GLU A 36 -14.66 -2.10 -0.93
N MET A 37 -13.48 -2.66 -0.65
CA MET A 37 -12.96 -2.77 0.71
C MET A 37 -12.62 -1.41 1.32
N ILE A 38 -12.11 -0.47 0.52
CA ILE A 38 -11.89 0.90 0.96
C ILE A 38 -13.26 1.51 1.30
N ALA A 39 -14.22 1.47 0.37
CA ALA A 39 -15.56 2.03 0.61
C ALA A 39 -16.27 1.40 1.82
N ALA A 40 -16.04 0.11 2.08
CA ALA A 40 -16.58 -0.60 3.23
C ALA A 40 -15.83 -0.30 4.56
N GLY A 41 -14.74 0.49 4.53
CA GLY A 41 -13.92 0.76 5.72
C GLY A 41 -13.21 -0.48 6.25
N ARG A 42 -12.90 -1.45 5.38
CA ARG A 42 -12.21 -2.70 5.77
C ARG A 42 -10.70 -2.56 5.84
N ILE A 43 -10.16 -1.44 5.38
CA ILE A 43 -8.72 -1.20 5.36
C ILE A 43 -8.36 -0.18 6.41
N SER A 44 -7.31 -0.46 7.18
CA SER A 44 -6.75 0.42 8.17
C SER A 44 -5.29 0.69 7.85
N VAL A 45 -4.88 1.95 7.91
CA VAL A 45 -3.51 2.39 7.64
C VAL A 45 -2.97 3.03 8.91
N ASN A 46 -1.88 2.50 9.46
CA ASN A 46 -1.32 2.90 10.75
C ASN A 46 -2.34 2.90 11.90
N GLY A 47 -3.31 1.97 11.85
CA GLY A 47 -4.40 1.87 12.83
C GLY A 47 -5.57 2.84 12.61
N ALA A 48 -5.55 3.68 11.58
CA ALA A 48 -6.68 4.51 11.18
C ALA A 48 -7.47 3.84 10.04
N VAL A 49 -8.77 3.63 10.22
CA VAL A 49 -9.62 3.08 9.15
C VAL A 49 -9.71 4.09 8.01
N VAL A 50 -9.33 3.65 6.81
CA VAL A 50 -9.36 4.46 5.59
C VAL A 50 -10.50 4.00 4.71
N SER A 51 -11.42 4.92 4.44
CA SER A 51 -12.50 4.70 3.48
C SER A 51 -12.53 5.67 2.31
N GLU A 52 -11.48 6.49 2.17
CA GLU A 52 -11.36 7.45 1.07
C GLU A 52 -10.76 6.80 -0.18
N MET A 53 -11.50 6.89 -1.28
CA MET A 53 -11.00 6.47 -2.59
C MET A 53 -9.91 7.43 -3.06
N GLY A 54 -8.71 6.91 -3.29
CA GLY A 54 -7.56 7.73 -3.69
C GLY A 54 -6.59 8.04 -2.57
N THR A 55 -6.78 7.47 -1.37
CA THR A 55 -5.76 7.49 -0.32
C THR A 55 -4.45 6.93 -0.87
N ARG A 56 -3.39 7.70 -0.64
CA ARG A 56 -2.03 7.32 -0.95
C ARG A 56 -1.38 6.89 0.35
N VAL A 57 -0.71 5.75 0.29
CA VAL A 57 -0.03 5.13 1.42
C VAL A 57 1.37 4.78 0.98
N ASP A 58 2.27 4.74 1.94
CA ASP A 58 3.65 4.37 1.71
C ASP A 58 3.84 2.89 2.08
N PRO A 59 3.95 1.96 1.12
CA PRO A 59 4.03 0.52 1.42
C PRO A 59 5.29 0.13 2.22
N VAL A 60 6.27 1.04 2.31
CA VAL A 60 7.52 0.82 3.06
C VAL A 60 7.39 1.28 4.52
N ASN A 61 6.66 2.35 4.77
CA ASN A 61 6.57 3.00 6.10
C ASN A 61 5.21 2.80 6.78
N ASP A 62 4.12 2.73 6.00
CA ASP A 62 2.77 2.63 6.51
C ASP A 62 2.35 1.18 6.72
N GLU A 63 1.76 0.90 7.88
CA GLU A 63 1.18 -0.40 8.18
C GLU A 63 -0.25 -0.49 7.65
N ILE A 64 -0.45 -1.24 6.57
CA ILE A 64 -1.77 -1.47 5.96
C ILE A 64 -2.33 -2.79 6.48
N ARG A 65 -3.45 -2.75 7.19
CA ARG A 65 -4.21 -3.92 7.65
C ARG A 65 -5.53 -4.01 6.93
N VAL A 66 -5.97 -5.23 6.63
CA VAL A 66 -7.24 -5.47 5.95
C VAL A 66 -8.07 -6.46 6.75
N ASP A 67 -9.32 -6.09 7.08
CA ASP A 67 -10.21 -6.88 7.94
C ASP A 67 -9.56 -7.25 9.30
N GLY A 68 -8.61 -6.44 9.77
CA GLY A 68 -7.88 -6.67 11.03
C GLY A 68 -6.76 -7.73 10.95
N ARG A 69 -6.35 -8.14 9.74
CA ARG A 69 -5.22 -9.04 9.49
C ARG A 69 -4.10 -8.35 8.70
#